data_AF-A0A7V2NL54-F1
#
_entry.id   AF-A0A7V2NL54-F1
#
_cell.length_a   1.000
_cell.length_b   1.000
_cell.length_c   1.000
_cell.angle_alpha   90.00
_cell.angle_beta   90.00
_cell.angle_gamma   90.00
#
_symmetry.space_group_name_H-M   'P 1'
#
loop_
_entity.id
_entity.type
_entity.pdbx_description
1 polymer ?
#
loop_
_entity_poly.entity_id
_entity_poly.type
_entity_poly.pdbx_seq_one_letter_code
_entity_poly.pdbx_strand_id
1 'polypeptide(L)' 'MFDAHNDDCMSRSSRDDLWVDMGKPTRYSFLYAHKKSFYSMTPLGAFFMRYRIYEFLHRRLQ' A
#
# COMPACT_ATOMS: atom_id res chain seq x y z
N MET A 1 -0.68 5.41 -1.65
CA MET A 1 0.32 4.39 -1.99
C MET A 1 0.28 3.28 -0.95
N PHE A 2 0.25 2.03 -1.40
CA PHE A 2 0.52 0.88 -0.54
C PHE A 2 1.90 0.36 -0.88
N ASP A 3 2.71 0.04 0.12
CA ASP A 3 4.02 -0.56 -0.09
C ASP A 3 4.43 -1.50 1.04
N ALA A 4 5.52 -2.23 0.85
CA ALA A 4 6.05 -3.19 1.81
C ALA A 4 7.35 -2.67 2.42
N HIS A 5 7.44 -2.45 3.72
CA HIS A 5 8.66 -1.97 4.37
C HIS A 5 9.87 -2.88 4.06
N ASN A 6 9.66 -4.20 4.19
CA ASN A 6 10.63 -5.25 3.93
C ASN A 6 10.50 -5.82 2.51
N ASP A 7 10.18 -4.97 1.53
CA ASP A 7 10.03 -5.37 0.13
C ASP A 7 11.34 -6.01 -0.40
N ASP A 8 11.23 -7.25 -0.87
CA ASP A 8 12.30 -8.06 -1.45
C ASP A 8 12.32 -7.99 -2.99
N CYS A 9 11.41 -7.22 -3.58
CA CYS A 9 11.26 -7.02 -5.03
C CYS A 9 11.60 -5.58 -5.46
N MET A 10 11.21 -4.58 -4.67
CA MET A 10 11.39 -3.16 -4.96
C MET A 10 12.23 -2.47 -3.87
N SER A 11 13.34 -1.85 -4.28
CA SER A 11 14.24 -1.13 -3.36
C SER A 11 13.50 0.00 -2.62
N ARG A 12 13.98 0.34 -1.42
CA ARG A 12 13.39 1.44 -0.64
C ARG A 12 13.48 2.78 -1.38
N SER A 13 14.61 3.08 -2.02
CA SER A 13 14.80 4.33 -2.77
C SER A 13 13.79 4.44 -3.91
N SER A 14 13.61 3.39 -4.72
CA SER A 14 12.63 3.41 -5.81
C SER A 14 11.19 3.64 -5.34
N ARG A 15 10.83 3.10 -4.16
CA ARG A 15 9.50 3.35 -3.56
C ARG A 15 9.36 4.77 -3.03
N ASP A 16 10.43 5.32 -2.46
CA ASP A 16 10.47 6.69 -1.94
C ASP A 16 10.41 7.71 -3.09
N ASP A 17 11.15 7.49 -4.17
CA ASP A 17 11.12 8.31 -5.39
C ASP A 17 9.71 8.33 -6.00
N LEU A 18 9.09 7.16 -6.19
CA LEU A 18 7.72 7.06 -6.68
C LEU A 18 6.72 7.79 -5.77
N TRP A 19 6.90 7.70 -4.45
CA TRP A 19 6.03 8.41 -3.51
C TRP A 19 6.15 9.93 -3.64
N VAL A 20 7.36 10.44 -3.84
CA VAL A 20 7.60 11.87 -4.10
C VAL A 20 6.99 12.29 -5.43
N ASP A 21 7.23 11.53 -6.49
CA ASP A 21 6.73 11.83 -7.85
C ASP A 21 5.21 11.82 -7.94
N MET A 22 4.53 10.99 -7.14
CA MET A 22 3.07 10.98 -7.03
C MET A 22 2.51 12.16 -6.20
N GLY A 23 3.34 13.10 -5.74
CA GLY A 23 2.91 14.23 -4.92
C GLY A 23 2.67 13.86 -3.45
N LYS A 24 3.40 12.87 -2.93
CA LYS A 24 3.33 12.41 -1.53
C LYS A 24 1.90 12.03 -1.07
N PRO A 25 1.19 11.16 -1.80
CA PRO A 25 -0.14 10.72 -1.37
C PRO A 25 -0.07 9.95 -0.04
N THR A 26 -1.20 9.77 0.63
CA THR A 26 -1.28 8.90 1.83
C THR A 26 -0.58 7.57 1.58
N ARG A 27 0.36 7.19 2.45
CA ARG A 27 1.18 5.98 2.32
C ARG A 27 0.89 5.01 3.46
N TYR A 28 0.63 3.76 3.10
CA TYR A 28 0.49 2.64 4.04
C TYR A 28 1.63 1.66 3.77
N SER A 29 2.55 1.53 4.74
CA SER A 29 3.71 0.65 4.65
C SER A 29 3.55 -0.56 5.56
N PHE A 30 3.55 -1.75 4.98
CA PHE A 30 3.39 -3.00 5.72
C PHE A 30 4.73 -3.58 6.14
N LEU A 31 4.87 -4.05 7.39
CA LEU A 31 6.11 -4.66 7.91
C LEU A 31 6.34 -6.11 7.39
N TYR A 32 6.00 -6.36 6.12
CA TYR A 32 6.06 -7.66 5.47
C TYR A 32 6.89 -7.61 4.19
N ALA A 33 7.26 -8.78 3.66
CA ALA A 33 7.83 -8.94 2.32
C ALA A 33 6.79 -8.60 1.24
N HIS A 34 7.24 -8.44 -0.01
CA HIS A 34 6.40 -7.99 -1.13
C HIS A 34 5.12 -8.81 -1.26
N LYS A 35 5.27 -10.13 -1.40
CA LYS A 35 4.14 -11.07 -1.56
C LYS A 35 3.23 -11.11 -0.33
N LYS A 36 3.82 -11.11 0.87
CA LYS A 36 3.07 -11.20 2.13
C LYS A 36 2.22 -9.96 2.39
N SER A 37 2.62 -8.80 1.89
CA SER A 37 1.84 -7.56 2.00
C SER A 37 0.47 -7.66 1.33
N PHE A 38 0.32 -8.48 0.28
CA PHE A 38 -0.96 -8.72 -0.38
C PHE A 38 -1.96 -9.52 0.48
N TYR A 39 -1.52 -10.19 1.55
CA TYR A 39 -2.48 -10.79 2.50
C TYR A 39 -3.36 -9.77 3.20
N SER A 40 -2.97 -8.48 3.23
CA SER A 40 -3.84 -7.38 3.65
C SER A 40 -5.10 -7.20 2.79
N MET A 41 -5.17 -7.85 1.62
CA MET A 41 -6.39 -7.89 0.78
C MET A 41 -7.30 -9.09 1.08
N THR A 42 -6.88 -10.03 1.93
CA THR A 42 -7.61 -11.28 2.20
C THR A 42 -8.12 -11.30 3.65
N PRO A 43 -8.92 -12.32 4.07
CA PRO A 43 -9.32 -12.47 5.46
C PRO A 43 -8.14 -12.52 6.44
N LEU A 44 -6.98 -13.04 6.01
CA LEU A 44 -5.78 -13.15 6.86
C LEU A 44 -5.27 -11.78 7.31
N GLY A 45 -5.37 -10.77 6.46
CA GLY A 45 -5.07 -9.38 6.80
C GLY A 45 -6.32 -8.55 7.07
N ALA A 46 -7.41 -9.19 7.49
CA ALA A 46 -8.70 -8.58 7.83
C ALA A 46 -9.24 -7.63 6.74
N PHE A 47 -8.92 -7.88 5.48
CA PHE A 47 -9.28 -7.04 4.33
C PHE A 47 -8.83 -5.57 4.45
N PHE A 48 -7.82 -5.25 5.28
CA PHE A 48 -7.40 -3.87 5.55
C PHE A 48 -7.16 -3.04 4.28
N MET A 49 -6.37 -3.55 3.34
CA MET A 49 -6.05 -2.83 2.10
C MET A 49 -7.31 -2.62 1.25
N ARG A 50 -8.19 -3.61 1.19
CA ARG A 50 -9.46 -3.53 0.47
C ARG A 50 -10.35 -2.42 1.03
N TYR A 51 -10.49 -2.33 2.35
CA TYR A 51 -11.26 -1.25 2.99
C TYR A 51 -10.68 0.13 2.67
N ARG A 52 -9.37 0.31 2.76
CA ARG A 52 -8.72 1.59 2.45
C ARG A 52 -8.90 2.01 0.98
N ILE A 53 -8.87 1.05 0.06
CA ILE A 53 -9.17 1.32 -1.36
C ILE A 53 -10.63 1.77 -1.53
N TYR A 54 -11.58 1.08 -0.91
CA TYR A 54 -12.99 1.46 -1.00
C TYR A 54 -13.29 2.81 -0.34
N GLU A 55 -12.71 3.12 0.81
CA GLU A 55 -12.82 4.44 1.44
C GLU A 55 -12.29 5.53 0.51
N PHE A 56 -11.14 5.30 -0.13
CA PHE A 56 -10.58 6.26 -1.08
C PHE A 56 -11.51 6.50 -2.26
N LEU A 57 -12.03 5.42 -2.88
CA LEU A 57 -12.94 5.52 -4.03
C LEU A 57 -14.25 6.21 -3.64
N HIS A 58 -14.82 5.85 -2.49
CA HIS A 58 -16.06 6.43 -1.98
C HIS A 58 -15.95 7.95 -1.80
N ARG A 59 -14.82 8.44 -1.26
CA ARG A 59 -14.56 9.89 -1.10
C ARG A 59 -14.32 10.64 -2.41
N ARG A 60 -14.12 9.95 -3.53
CA ARG A 60 -13.78 10.55 -4.83
C ARG A 60 -14.88 10.45 -5.87
N LEU A 61 -15.78 9.48 -5.72
CA LEU A 61 -16.84 9.17 -6.67
C LEU A 61 -18.23 9.63 -6.19
N GLN A 62 -18.33 10.17 -4.98
CA GLN A 62 -19.50 10.85 -4.43
C GLN A 62 -19.12 12.27 -4.05
#